data_AF-A0A7S4PT85-F1
#
_entry.id   AF-A0A7S4PT85-F1
#
_cell.length_a   1.000
_cell.length_b   1.000
_cell.length_c   1.000
_cell.angle_alpha   90.00
_cell.angle_beta   90.00
_cell.angle_gamma   90.00
#
_symmetry.space_group_name_H-M   'P 1'
#
loop_
_entity.id
_entity.type
_entity.pdbx_description
1 polymer ?
#
loop_
_entity_poly.entity_id
_entity_poly.type
_entity_poly.pdbx_seq_one_letter_code
_entity_poly.pdbx_strand_id
1 'polypeptide(L)'
;PWLEDGEAPELPRPAAARRSAVRRLSLRCPCPPSAFAPSSTRACATVRVSTEAAPAGGDVSVVIASSWVMHDIPFGDSFTVQERVSLLPSEEGLSVVKEAGLVFHRSTLLQSAIEQATLRELANSGQALLNCLRCRAGAGPRHHVAEVWELQRRAALWQETWHAPFLPHERSLHWRWVDAQHRKHPWISAELGACASSSVPPMEAPEGWRPDAGGWTVAERPGLCDGAGWQYAVDFCVGDDRWGRSSTLCHCRRRLWRCVFTT
;
A
#
# COMPACT_ATOMS: atom_id res chain seq x y z
N PRO A 1 -44.76 -21.93 -35.32
CA PRO A 1 -44.09 -20.65 -35.65
C PRO A 1 -43.33 -20.15 -34.43
N TRP A 2 -42.00 -20.28 -34.44
CA TRP A 2 -41.11 -19.77 -33.40
C TRP A 2 -40.96 -18.26 -33.60
N LEU A 3 -41.03 -17.49 -32.51
CA LEU A 3 -40.79 -16.05 -32.52
C LEU A 3 -39.29 -15.83 -32.78
N GLU A 4 -38.98 -14.97 -33.74
CA GLU A 4 -37.61 -14.56 -34.05
C GLU A 4 -37.00 -13.87 -32.82
N ASP A 5 -35.75 -14.25 -32.49
CA ASP A 5 -34.95 -13.62 -31.43
C ASP A 5 -34.67 -12.16 -31.80
N GLY A 6 -35.59 -11.28 -31.41
CA GLY A 6 -35.37 -9.84 -31.45
C GLY A 6 -34.20 -9.50 -30.53
N GLU A 7 -33.12 -8.97 -31.10
CA GLU A 7 -31.95 -8.48 -30.41
C GLU A 7 -32.39 -7.49 -29.32
N ALA A 8 -32.29 -7.93 -28.06
CA ALA A 8 -32.69 -7.12 -26.92
C ALA A 8 -31.83 -5.84 -26.89
N PRO A 9 -32.43 -4.65 -26.72
CA PRO A 9 -31.67 -3.42 -26.68
C PRO A 9 -30.61 -3.50 -25.58
N GLU A 10 -29.36 -3.27 -25.96
CA GLU A 10 -28.20 -3.29 -25.07
C GLU A 10 -28.46 -2.29 -23.92
N LEU A 11 -28.70 -2.81 -22.71
CA LEU A 11 -28.90 -1.96 -21.54
C LEU A 11 -27.61 -1.15 -21.31
N PRO A 12 -27.71 0.17 -21.05
CA PRO A 12 -26.53 1.00 -20.83
C PRO A 12 -25.70 0.43 -19.68
N ARG A 13 -24.41 0.18 -19.93
CA ARG A 13 -23.47 -0.27 -18.90
C ARG A 13 -23.59 0.65 -17.68
N PRO A 14 -23.77 0.11 -16.47
CA PRO A 14 -23.89 0.95 -15.28
C PRO A 14 -22.64 1.83 -15.18
N ALA A 15 -22.87 3.14 -15.05
CA ALA A 15 -21.80 4.13 -14.88
C ALA A 15 -20.81 3.61 -13.84
N ALA A 16 -19.52 3.57 -14.19
CA ALA A 16 -18.47 2.98 -13.36
C ALA A 16 -18.64 3.42 -11.90
N ALA A 17 -18.93 2.47 -11.02
CA ALA A 17 -19.24 2.76 -9.63
C ALA A 17 -18.12 3.60 -9.01
N ARG A 18 -18.46 4.74 -8.41
CA ARG A 18 -17.50 5.61 -7.70
C ARG A 18 -16.76 4.76 -6.67
N ARG A 19 -15.46 4.61 -6.84
CA ARG A 19 -14.60 3.92 -5.87
C ARG A 19 -13.96 4.97 -4.99
N SER A 20 -13.96 4.76 -3.68
CA SER A 20 -13.21 5.59 -2.76
C SER A 20 -12.64 4.78 -1.61
N ALA A 21 -11.40 5.08 -1.23
CA ALA A 21 -10.73 4.52 -0.08
C ALA A 21 -10.18 5.65 0.80
N VAL A 22 -10.31 5.49 2.11
CA VAL A 22 -9.77 6.43 3.10
C VAL A 22 -8.71 5.73 3.93
N ARG A 23 -7.59 6.41 4.18
CA ARG A 23 -6.52 5.93 5.05
C ARG A 23 -6.06 7.06 5.96
N ARG A 24 -5.70 6.69 7.19
CA ARG A 24 -5.02 7.60 8.13
C ARG A 24 -3.53 7.31 8.11
N LEU A 25 -2.73 8.36 8.01
CA LEU A 25 -1.28 8.32 8.08
C LEU A 25 -0.83 9.05 9.34
N SER A 26 0.21 8.51 9.97
CA SER A 26 0.94 9.17 11.05
C SER A 26 2.42 9.09 10.71
N LEU A 27 3.06 10.25 10.59
CA LEU A 27 4.46 10.35 10.20
C LEU A 27 5.15 11.51 10.90
N ARG A 28 6.47 11.58 10.77
CA ARG A 28 7.28 12.71 11.22
C ARG A 28 7.76 13.49 10.00
N CYS A 29 7.44 14.77 9.93
CA CYS A 29 7.84 15.65 8.85
C CYS A 29 9.01 16.53 9.30
N PRO A 30 9.99 16.81 8.44
CA PRO A 30 10.95 17.88 8.70
C PRO A 30 10.22 19.22 8.73
N CYS A 31 10.64 20.10 9.63
CA CYS A 31 10.20 21.49 9.63
C CYS A 31 11.25 22.36 8.93
N PRO A 32 10.85 23.41 8.21
CA PRO A 32 11.78 24.41 7.73
C PRO A 32 12.58 25.02 8.88
N PRO A 33 13.86 25.40 8.68
CA PRO A 33 14.64 26.09 9.70
C PRO A 33 13.93 27.35 10.19
N SER A 34 13.68 27.43 11.49
CA SER A 34 13.04 28.58 12.14
C SER A 34 13.53 28.68 13.58
N ALA A 35 13.68 29.90 14.09
CA ALA A 35 14.05 30.15 15.48
C ALA A 35 12.98 29.64 16.48
N PHE A 36 11.74 29.43 16.01
CA PHE A 36 10.59 29.13 16.86
C PHE A 36 9.97 27.74 16.61
N ALA A 37 10.45 27.01 15.61
CA ALA A 37 9.94 25.67 15.30
C ALA A 37 11.00 24.60 15.59
N PRO A 38 10.61 23.40 16.05
CA PRO A 38 11.55 22.28 16.13
C PRO A 38 12.03 21.88 14.73
N SER A 39 13.11 21.09 14.65
CA SER A 39 13.62 20.57 13.36
C SER A 39 12.69 19.55 12.69
N SER A 40 11.75 18.96 13.44
CA SER A 40 10.73 18.04 12.92
C SER A 40 9.46 18.11 13.75
N THR A 41 8.34 17.71 13.14
CA THR A 41 7.02 17.67 13.78
C THR A 41 6.30 16.37 13.47
N ARG A 42 5.50 15.88 14.41
CA ARG A 42 4.55 14.80 14.13
C ARG A 42 3.39 15.35 13.31
N ALA A 43 3.03 14.62 12.26
CA ALA A 43 1.91 14.93 11.40
C ALA A 43 0.93 13.75 11.35
N CYS A 44 -0.35 14.05 11.43
CA CYS A 44 -1.42 13.12 11.10
C CYS A 44 -2.11 13.59 9.82
N ALA A 45 -2.29 12.69 8.87
CA ALA A 45 -3.05 12.96 7.66
C ALA A 45 -4.23 11.99 7.53
N THR A 46 -5.39 12.49 7.15
CA THR A 46 -6.47 11.66 6.60
C THR A 46 -6.44 11.83 5.09
N VAL A 47 -6.18 10.74 4.36
CA VAL A 47 -6.06 10.73 2.90
C VAL A 47 -7.22 9.94 2.33
N ARG A 48 -7.95 10.53 1.39
CA ARG A 48 -8.98 9.91 0.58
C ARG A 48 -8.50 9.84 -0.86
N VAL A 49 -8.52 8.63 -1.42
CA VAL A 49 -8.36 8.42 -2.86
C VAL A 49 -9.71 8.04 -3.43
N SER A 50 -10.16 8.73 -4.47
CA SER A 50 -11.43 8.45 -5.14
C SER A 50 -11.36 8.58 -6.64
N THR A 51 -12.25 7.88 -7.32
CA THR A 51 -12.54 8.10 -8.73
C THR A 51 -13.74 9.04 -8.88
N GLU A 52 -13.60 10.07 -9.71
CA GLU A 52 -14.67 11.02 -10.04
C GLU A 52 -14.87 11.02 -11.55
N ALA A 53 -16.14 11.03 -12.00
CA ALA A 53 -16.46 11.19 -13.41
C ALA A 53 -15.94 12.55 -13.88
N ALA A 54 -15.30 12.61 -15.06
CA ALA A 54 -14.90 13.89 -15.61
C ALA A 54 -16.14 14.78 -15.83
N PRO A 55 -16.04 16.11 -15.63
CA PRO A 55 -17.17 17.04 -15.75
C PRO A 55 -17.91 16.97 -17.08
N ALA A 56 -17.24 16.54 -18.15
CA ALA A 56 -17.78 16.47 -19.51
C ALA A 56 -18.22 15.04 -19.94
N GLY A 57 -18.42 14.11 -19.00
CA GLY A 57 -18.74 12.71 -19.35
C GLY A 57 -17.56 11.92 -19.95
N GLY A 58 -16.34 12.45 -19.80
CA GLY A 58 -15.10 11.81 -20.23
C GLY A 58 -14.51 10.83 -19.22
N ASP A 59 -13.26 10.46 -19.45
CA ASP A 59 -12.52 9.46 -18.67
C ASP A 59 -12.51 9.75 -17.16
N VAL A 60 -12.42 8.67 -16.37
CA VAL A 60 -12.43 8.72 -14.91
C VAL A 60 -11.20 9.46 -14.40
N SER A 61 -11.40 10.50 -13.60
CA SER A 61 -10.33 11.21 -12.91
C SER A 61 -10.01 10.54 -11.57
N VAL A 62 -8.73 10.55 -11.18
CA VAL A 62 -8.30 10.11 -9.86
C VAL A 62 -8.06 11.33 -8.99
N VAL A 63 -8.71 11.36 -7.84
CA VAL A 63 -8.61 12.45 -6.88
C VAL A 63 -7.99 11.94 -5.59
N ILE A 64 -6.97 12.65 -5.13
CA ILE A 64 -6.34 12.44 -3.83
C ILE A 64 -6.62 13.69 -2.99
N ALA A 65 -7.54 13.57 -2.03
CA ALA A 65 -7.82 14.61 -1.06
C ALA A 65 -7.16 14.27 0.27
N SER A 66 -6.60 15.27 0.96
CA SER A 66 -5.97 15.05 2.25
C SER A 66 -6.23 16.20 3.22
N SER A 67 -6.31 15.85 4.50
CA SER A 67 -6.39 16.81 5.62
C SER A 67 -5.30 16.48 6.63
N TRP A 68 -4.47 17.48 6.92
CA TRP A 68 -3.27 17.36 7.73
C TRP A 68 -3.39 18.17 9.03
N VAL A 69 -2.90 17.55 10.10
CA VAL A 69 -2.74 18.16 11.43
C VAL A 69 -1.28 18.05 11.81
N MET A 70 -0.66 19.18 12.20
CA MET A 70 0.74 19.27 12.59
C MET A 70 0.81 19.51 14.09
N HIS A 71 1.46 18.62 14.84
CA HIS A 71 1.28 18.59 16.30
C HIS A 71 2.31 19.40 17.09
N ASP A 72 3.55 19.47 16.61
CA ASP A 72 4.68 20.01 17.39
C ASP A 72 5.18 21.37 16.88
N ILE A 73 4.38 22.07 16.07
CA ILE A 73 4.72 23.41 15.54
C ILE A 73 3.97 24.52 16.29
N PRO A 74 4.51 25.75 16.33
CA PRO A 74 3.76 26.91 16.78
C PRO A 74 2.40 27.00 16.07
N PHE A 75 1.32 27.17 16.84
CA PHE A 75 -0.06 27.25 16.34
C PHE A 75 -0.56 26.01 15.57
N GLY A 76 0.11 24.86 15.70
CA GLY A 76 -0.28 23.64 14.99
C GLY A 76 -1.69 23.11 15.34
N ASP A 77 -2.22 23.52 16.49
CA ASP A 77 -3.58 23.25 16.95
C ASP A 77 -4.58 24.38 16.63
N SER A 78 -4.21 25.31 15.74
CA SER A 78 -5.06 26.44 15.35
C SER A 78 -5.56 26.34 13.92
N PHE A 79 -4.95 25.47 13.09
CA PHE A 79 -5.34 25.27 11.71
C PHE A 79 -5.12 23.83 11.25
N THR A 80 -5.80 23.48 10.17
CA THR A 80 -5.53 22.26 9.39
C THR A 80 -5.18 22.62 7.97
N VAL A 81 -4.31 21.83 7.34
CA VAL A 81 -3.98 22.00 5.92
C VAL A 81 -4.82 21.02 5.12
N GLN A 82 -5.49 21.51 4.09
CA GLN A 82 -6.29 20.70 3.18
C GLN A 82 -5.67 20.76 1.79
N GLU A 83 -5.53 19.59 1.16
CA GLU A 83 -5.03 19.48 -0.22
C GLU A 83 -5.98 18.61 -1.04
N ARG A 84 -6.16 18.96 -2.30
CA ARG A 84 -6.84 18.16 -3.32
C ARG A 84 -5.96 18.12 -4.55
N VAL A 85 -5.51 16.91 -4.90
CA VAL A 85 -4.77 16.63 -6.13
C VAL A 85 -5.69 15.87 -7.08
N SER A 86 -5.97 16.46 -8.24
CA SER A 86 -6.76 15.85 -9.30
C SER A 86 -5.85 15.42 -10.44
N LEU A 87 -5.92 14.14 -10.81
CA LEU A 87 -5.23 13.54 -11.94
C LEU A 87 -6.26 13.34 -13.05
N LEU A 88 -6.12 14.14 -14.10
CA LEU A 88 -7.07 14.26 -15.19
C LEU A 88 -6.43 13.70 -16.47
N PRO A 89 -7.06 12.73 -17.14
CA PRO A 89 -6.66 12.35 -18.49
C PRO A 89 -6.68 13.58 -19.41
N SER A 90 -5.66 13.70 -20.25
CA SER A 90 -5.53 14.76 -21.26
C SER A 90 -5.01 14.17 -22.56
N GLU A 91 -5.18 14.85 -23.70
CA GLU A 91 -4.67 14.39 -25.00
C GLU A 91 -3.16 14.08 -24.98
N GLU A 92 -2.38 14.85 -24.22
CA GLU A 92 -0.93 14.69 -24.05
C GLU A 92 -0.53 13.73 -22.91
N GLY A 93 -1.50 13.01 -22.32
CA GLY A 93 -1.28 12.08 -21.21
C GLY A 93 -2.05 12.43 -19.94
N LEU A 94 -1.36 12.98 -18.94
CA LEU A 94 -1.92 13.24 -17.61
C LEU A 94 -1.74 14.70 -17.18
N SER A 95 -2.84 15.40 -16.97
CA SER A 95 -2.87 16.70 -16.31
C SER A 95 -3.01 16.54 -14.79
N VAL A 96 -2.30 17.37 -14.03
CA VAL A 96 -2.26 17.32 -12.57
C VAL A 96 -2.61 18.69 -12.03
N VAL A 97 -3.71 18.78 -11.28
CA VAL A 97 -4.16 20.02 -10.63
C VAL A 97 -4.06 19.84 -9.13
N LYS A 98 -3.31 20.70 -8.46
CA LYS A 98 -3.21 20.73 -7.00
C LYS A 98 -3.87 22.00 -6.46
N GLU A 99 -4.92 21.81 -5.69
CA GLU A 99 -5.61 22.84 -4.92
C GLU A 99 -5.27 22.64 -3.45
N ALA A 100 -5.02 23.72 -2.71
CA ALA A 100 -4.73 23.62 -1.30
C ALA A 100 -5.17 24.87 -0.55
N GLY A 101 -5.43 24.71 0.74
CA GLY A 101 -5.85 25.79 1.61
C GLY A 101 -5.62 25.45 3.08
N LEU A 102 -5.78 26.47 3.91
CA LEU A 102 -5.72 26.36 5.36
C LEU A 102 -7.09 26.62 5.94
N VAL A 103 -7.51 25.76 6.86
CA VAL A 103 -8.74 25.99 7.64
C VAL A 103 -8.35 26.32 9.06
N PHE A 104 -8.40 27.61 9.40
CA PHE A 104 -8.18 28.10 10.76
C PHE A 104 -9.43 27.83 11.60
N HIS A 105 -9.26 27.08 12.68
CA HIS A 105 -10.31 26.81 13.66
C HIS A 105 -10.12 27.61 14.96
N ARG A 106 -9.01 28.35 15.07
CA ARG A 106 -8.75 29.33 16.14
C ARG A 106 -8.06 30.55 15.53
N SER A 107 -8.39 31.74 16.06
CA SER A 107 -7.70 32.97 15.69
C SER A 107 -6.26 32.96 16.21
N THR A 108 -5.31 33.43 15.40
CA THR A 108 -3.91 33.61 15.81
C THR A 108 -3.39 34.95 15.32
N LEU A 109 -2.43 35.53 16.05
CA LEU A 109 -1.83 36.82 15.69
C LEU A 109 -0.99 36.75 14.40
N LEU A 110 -0.67 35.54 13.92
CA LEU A 110 0.22 35.30 12.78
C LEU A 110 -0.50 34.60 11.62
N GLN A 111 -1.82 34.66 11.55
CA GLN A 111 -2.63 33.94 10.56
C GLN A 111 -2.13 34.17 9.12
N SER A 112 -1.95 35.44 8.70
CA SER A 112 -1.48 35.77 7.35
C SER A 112 -0.06 35.25 7.08
N ALA A 113 0.83 35.27 8.08
CA ALA A 113 2.20 34.77 7.93
C ALA A 113 2.23 33.24 7.80
N ILE A 114 1.42 32.54 8.61
CA ILE A 114 1.26 31.08 8.54
C ILE A 114 0.69 30.68 7.17
N GLU A 115 -0.35 31.37 6.71
CA GLU A 115 -0.99 31.11 5.42
C GLU A 115 0.00 31.30 4.26
N GLN A 116 0.69 32.44 4.20
CA GLN A 116 1.67 32.70 3.14
C GLN A 116 2.81 31.69 3.12
N ALA A 117 3.38 31.36 4.30
CA ALA A 117 4.46 30.38 4.39
C ALA A 117 3.99 28.99 3.98
N THR A 118 2.81 28.57 4.44
CA THR A 118 2.25 27.25 4.14
C THR A 118 1.88 27.12 2.67
N LEU A 119 1.24 28.12 2.07
CA LEU A 119 0.91 28.12 0.64
C LEU A 119 2.15 28.07 -0.25
N ARG A 120 3.24 28.75 0.15
CA ARG A 120 4.53 28.67 -0.55
C ARG A 120 5.08 27.23 -0.53
N GLU A 121 5.08 26.57 0.63
CA GLU A 121 5.55 25.18 0.72
C GLU A 121 4.61 24.19 0.00
N LEU A 122 3.31 24.47 -0.03
CA LEU A 122 2.34 23.70 -0.81
C LEU A 122 2.60 23.81 -2.32
N ALA A 123 2.99 25.00 -2.81
CA ALA A 123 3.41 25.18 -4.20
C ALA A 123 4.71 24.41 -4.50
N ASN A 124 5.72 24.52 -3.61
CA ASN A 124 6.98 23.78 -3.75
C ASN A 124 6.77 22.26 -3.79
N SER A 125 5.92 21.74 -2.89
CA SER A 125 5.58 20.31 -2.87
C SER A 125 4.77 19.89 -4.10
N GLY A 126 3.99 20.79 -4.70
CA GLY A 126 3.34 20.56 -6.00
C GLY A 126 4.36 20.33 -7.12
N GLN A 127 5.42 21.14 -7.17
CA GLN A 127 6.50 20.94 -8.14
C GLN A 127 7.27 19.63 -7.90
N ALA A 128 7.54 19.29 -6.65
CA ALA A 128 8.15 18.02 -6.28
C ALA A 128 7.28 16.83 -6.71
N LEU A 129 5.96 16.89 -6.48
CA LEU A 129 5.01 15.88 -6.94
C LEU A 129 5.04 15.73 -8.46
N LEU A 130 4.99 16.84 -9.22
CA LEU A 130 5.07 16.80 -10.68
C LEU A 130 6.37 16.15 -11.16
N ASN A 131 7.50 16.49 -10.56
CA ASN A 131 8.78 15.87 -10.90
C ASN A 131 8.76 14.37 -10.62
N CYS A 132 8.21 13.94 -9.47
CA CYS A 132 8.03 12.52 -9.18
C CYS A 132 7.15 11.82 -10.22
N LEU A 133 6.06 12.46 -10.65
CA LEU A 133 5.17 11.90 -11.68
C LEU A 133 5.85 11.81 -13.05
N ARG A 134 6.64 12.83 -13.44
CA ARG A 134 7.43 12.83 -14.68
C ARG A 134 8.52 11.76 -14.67
N CYS A 135 9.30 11.67 -13.59
CA CYS A 135 10.30 10.61 -13.43
C CYS A 135 9.66 9.23 -13.51
N ARG A 136 8.46 9.07 -12.93
CA ARG A 136 7.67 7.84 -13.06
C ARG A 136 7.24 7.60 -14.51
N ALA A 137 6.69 8.59 -15.20
CA ALA A 137 6.24 8.45 -16.58
C ALA A 137 7.39 8.11 -17.56
N GLY A 138 8.58 8.65 -17.33
CA GLY A 138 9.76 8.42 -18.19
C GLY A 138 10.59 7.17 -17.84
N ALA A 139 10.39 6.58 -16.65
CA ALA A 139 10.99 5.29 -16.33
C ALA A 139 10.25 4.23 -17.17
N GLY A 140 10.96 3.60 -18.12
CA GLY A 140 10.45 2.56 -19.02
C GLY A 140 9.90 1.32 -18.31
N PRO A 141 10.04 0.10 -18.87
CA PRO A 141 9.53 -1.12 -18.23
C PRO A 141 10.00 -1.18 -16.78
N ARG A 142 9.04 -1.16 -15.85
CA ARG A 142 9.36 -1.11 -14.42
C ARG A 142 9.52 -2.52 -13.91
N HIS A 143 10.55 -2.76 -13.13
CA HIS A 143 10.67 -3.98 -12.34
C HIS A 143 10.17 -3.71 -10.91
N HIS A 144 9.23 -4.50 -10.44
CA HIS A 144 8.80 -4.51 -9.03
C HIS A 144 9.10 -5.88 -8.45
N VAL A 145 9.94 -5.92 -7.43
CA VAL A 145 10.22 -7.15 -6.70
C VAL A 145 9.20 -7.28 -5.57
N ALA A 146 8.31 -8.27 -5.66
CA ALA A 146 7.42 -8.61 -4.57
C ALA A 146 8.00 -9.77 -3.76
N GLU A 147 7.96 -9.64 -2.44
CA GLU A 147 8.43 -10.65 -1.51
C GLU A 147 7.32 -11.03 -0.53
N VAL A 148 7.22 -12.32 -0.25
CA VAL A 148 6.19 -12.86 0.64
C VAL A 148 6.74 -14.03 1.43
N TRP A 149 6.38 -14.07 2.71
CA TRP A 149 6.72 -15.14 3.61
C TRP A 149 5.68 -16.25 3.53
N GLU A 150 6.14 -17.46 3.30
CA GLU A 150 5.39 -18.68 3.53
C GLU A 150 5.57 -19.09 4.99
N LEU A 151 4.51 -19.13 5.78
CA LEU A 151 4.50 -19.61 7.17
C LEU A 151 3.80 -20.96 7.26
N GLN A 152 4.40 -21.88 8.02
CA GLN A 152 3.78 -23.17 8.32
C GLN A 152 4.03 -23.63 9.74
N ARG A 153 3.11 -24.42 10.28
CA ARG A 153 3.13 -24.97 11.65
C ARG A 153 2.83 -26.47 11.64
N ARG A 154 3.44 -27.21 12.56
CA ARG A 154 3.08 -28.59 12.94
C ARG A 154 2.09 -28.58 14.10
N ALA A 155 1.16 -29.54 14.16
CA ALA A 155 0.27 -29.65 15.33
C ALA A 155 0.96 -30.23 16.56
N ALA A 156 2.02 -31.03 16.39
CA ALA A 156 2.89 -31.44 17.49
C ALA A 156 4.36 -31.48 17.04
N LEU A 157 5.28 -31.36 18.00
CA LEU A 157 6.75 -31.34 17.75
C LEU A 157 7.24 -32.54 16.94
N TRP A 158 6.61 -33.70 17.13
CA TRP A 158 7.01 -34.98 16.55
C TRP A 158 6.31 -35.29 15.23
N GLN A 159 5.39 -34.45 14.76
CA GLN A 159 4.73 -34.65 13.48
C GLN A 159 5.61 -34.17 12.34
N GLU A 160 5.57 -34.85 11.21
CA GLU A 160 6.33 -34.46 10.03
C GLU A 160 5.58 -33.47 9.13
N THR A 161 4.24 -33.49 9.21
CA THR A 161 3.34 -32.71 8.36
C THR A 161 3.27 -31.25 8.80
N TRP A 162 3.38 -30.35 7.82
CA TRP A 162 3.32 -28.91 8.01
C TRP A 162 2.05 -28.35 7.37
N HIS A 163 1.37 -27.48 8.09
CA HIS A 163 0.11 -26.86 7.67
C HIS A 163 0.23 -25.34 7.71
N ALA A 164 -0.71 -24.62 7.09
CA ALA A 164 -0.87 -23.20 7.36
C ALA A 164 -1.13 -22.96 8.86
N PRO A 165 -0.76 -21.81 9.44
CA PRO A 165 -1.03 -21.53 10.86
C PRO A 165 -2.52 -21.65 11.19
N PHE A 166 -2.87 -22.21 12.35
CA PHE A 166 -4.25 -22.62 12.68
C PHE A 166 -4.61 -22.48 14.16
N LEU A 167 -3.70 -22.07 15.04
CA LEU A 167 -3.98 -21.97 16.48
C LEU A 167 -4.75 -20.69 16.81
N PRO A 168 -5.69 -20.71 17.78
CA PRO A 168 -6.56 -19.55 18.06
C PRO A 168 -5.83 -18.25 18.45
N HIS A 169 -4.63 -18.33 19.03
CA HIS A 169 -3.83 -17.16 19.40
C HIS A 169 -3.09 -16.54 18.20
N GLU A 170 -3.07 -17.21 17.05
CA GLU A 170 -2.42 -16.80 15.81
C GLU A 170 -3.29 -15.86 14.97
N ARG A 171 -4.27 -15.19 15.58
CA ARG A 171 -5.26 -14.27 14.96
C ARG A 171 -4.92 -13.75 13.55
N SER A 172 -3.88 -12.92 13.41
CA SER A 172 -3.46 -12.31 12.14
C SER A 172 -2.57 -13.20 11.26
N LEU A 173 -2.01 -14.25 11.84
CA LEU A 173 -1.07 -15.22 11.25
C LEU A 173 -1.76 -16.45 10.64
N HIS A 174 -3.08 -16.61 10.72
CA HIS A 174 -3.79 -17.72 10.05
C HIS A 174 -3.48 -17.84 8.53
N TRP A 175 -2.94 -16.77 7.94
CA TRP A 175 -2.49 -16.77 6.56
C TRP A 175 -1.15 -17.49 6.41
N ARG A 176 -1.11 -18.47 5.49
CA ARG A 176 0.15 -19.08 5.02
C ARG A 176 1.08 -18.07 4.37
N TRP A 177 0.53 -17.03 3.73
CA TRP A 177 1.29 -16.07 2.93
C TRP A 177 1.19 -14.67 3.56
N VAL A 178 2.32 -14.12 4.00
CA VAL A 178 2.36 -12.88 4.78
C VAL A 178 3.47 -11.92 4.35
N ASP A 179 3.32 -10.65 4.69
CA ASP A 179 4.35 -9.62 4.49
C ASP A 179 5.52 -9.78 5.49
N ALA A 180 6.52 -8.91 5.39
CA ALA A 180 7.68 -8.90 6.28
C ALA A 180 7.33 -8.63 7.76
N GLN A 181 6.12 -8.16 8.06
CA GLN A 181 5.60 -7.96 9.42
C GLN A 181 4.63 -9.08 9.83
N HIS A 182 4.59 -10.17 9.08
CA HIS A 182 3.67 -11.29 9.25
C HIS A 182 2.18 -10.90 9.23
N ARG A 183 1.79 -9.93 8.40
CA ARG A 183 0.39 -9.60 8.13
C ARG A 183 -0.01 -10.13 6.75
N LYS A 184 -1.30 -10.33 6.50
CA LYS A 184 -1.80 -10.70 5.15
C LYS A 184 -1.22 -9.74 4.11
N HIS A 185 -0.53 -10.29 3.11
CA HIS A 185 0.04 -9.47 2.04
C HIS A 185 -1.07 -8.78 1.23
N PRO A 186 -0.97 -7.48 0.89
CA PRO A 186 -2.04 -6.71 0.25
C PRO A 186 -2.51 -7.25 -1.11
N TRP A 187 -1.66 -8.00 -1.81
CA TRP A 187 -1.97 -8.58 -3.13
C TRP A 187 -2.59 -9.98 -3.05
N ILE A 188 -2.86 -10.51 -1.85
CA ILE A 188 -3.58 -11.76 -1.70
C ILE A 188 -5.08 -11.47 -1.78
N SER A 189 -5.67 -11.77 -2.93
CA SER A 189 -7.12 -11.73 -3.14
C SER A 189 -7.81 -13.04 -2.81
N ALA A 190 -7.08 -14.16 -2.86
CA ALA A 190 -7.61 -15.49 -2.58
C ALA A 190 -8.16 -15.63 -1.13
N GLU A 191 -9.14 -16.52 -0.99
CA GLU A 191 -9.70 -16.90 0.30
C GLU A 191 -8.71 -17.69 1.16
N LEU A 192 -8.91 -17.68 2.48
CA LEU A 192 -8.01 -18.30 3.44
C LEU A 192 -7.75 -19.79 3.15
N GLY A 193 -8.78 -20.54 2.78
CA GLY A 193 -8.67 -21.97 2.45
C GLY A 193 -7.79 -22.21 1.22
N ALA A 194 -7.99 -21.44 0.15
CA ALA A 194 -7.18 -21.51 -1.07
C ALA A 194 -5.72 -21.12 -0.78
N CYS A 195 -5.49 -20.09 0.05
CA CYS A 195 -4.16 -19.72 0.51
C CYS A 195 -3.48 -20.84 1.28
N ALA A 196 -4.20 -21.53 2.17
CA ALA A 196 -3.65 -22.61 2.98
C ALA A 196 -3.17 -23.79 2.13
N SER A 197 -3.88 -24.13 1.05
CA SER A 197 -3.55 -25.25 0.16
C SER A 197 -2.58 -24.92 -0.97
N SER A 198 -2.38 -23.65 -1.31
CA SER A 198 -1.55 -23.25 -2.46
C SER A 198 -0.09 -23.67 -2.31
N SER A 199 0.57 -24.08 -3.39
CA SER A 199 2.01 -24.42 -3.42
C SER A 199 2.91 -23.21 -3.68
N VAL A 200 2.36 -22.17 -4.30
CA VAL A 200 3.01 -20.89 -4.59
C VAL A 200 2.14 -19.74 -4.06
N PRO A 201 2.70 -18.53 -3.86
CA PRO A 201 1.90 -17.40 -3.40
C PRO A 201 0.72 -17.09 -4.35
N PRO A 202 -0.54 -17.17 -3.90
CA PRO A 202 -1.71 -16.83 -4.71
C PRO A 202 -1.94 -15.32 -4.68
N MET A 203 -0.95 -14.58 -5.18
CA MET A 203 -0.95 -13.13 -5.24
C MET A 203 -1.36 -12.66 -6.64
N GLU A 204 -2.27 -11.69 -6.67
CA GLU A 204 -2.68 -11.00 -7.89
C GLU A 204 -1.99 -9.64 -7.91
N ALA A 205 -1.10 -9.46 -8.90
CA ALA A 205 -0.48 -8.17 -9.11
C ALA A 205 -1.54 -7.13 -9.51
N PRO A 206 -1.34 -5.86 -9.15
CA PRO A 206 -2.18 -4.78 -9.66
C PRO A 206 -2.21 -4.78 -11.19
N GLU A 207 -3.30 -4.28 -11.76
CA GLU A 207 -3.46 -4.15 -13.21
C GLU A 207 -2.25 -3.45 -13.86
N GLY A 208 -1.84 -3.98 -15.03
CA GLY A 208 -0.65 -3.53 -15.75
C GLY A 208 0.65 -4.19 -15.33
N TRP A 209 0.69 -4.91 -14.21
CA TRP A 209 1.86 -5.69 -13.81
C TRP A 209 1.70 -7.15 -14.23
N ARG A 210 2.76 -7.73 -14.77
CA ARG A 210 2.84 -9.16 -15.08
C ARG A 210 4.06 -9.77 -14.41
N PRO A 211 3.96 -10.98 -13.85
CA PRO A 211 5.15 -11.68 -13.37
C PRO A 211 6.12 -11.87 -14.54
N ASP A 212 7.42 -11.82 -14.26
CA ASP A 212 8.43 -12.22 -15.21
C ASP A 212 8.28 -13.71 -15.59
N ALA A 213 9.04 -14.16 -16.59
CA ALA A 213 8.98 -15.54 -17.04
C ALA A 213 9.37 -16.57 -15.96
N GLY A 214 10.07 -16.16 -14.90
CA GLY A 214 10.49 -17.01 -13.79
C GLY A 214 9.39 -17.20 -12.74
N GLY A 215 8.44 -16.26 -12.64
CA GLY A 215 7.34 -16.33 -11.69
C GLY A 215 7.82 -16.27 -10.24
N TRP A 216 7.17 -17.05 -9.37
CA TRP A 216 7.53 -17.13 -7.96
C TRP A 216 8.66 -18.13 -7.73
N THR A 217 9.73 -17.67 -7.08
CA THR A 217 10.90 -18.49 -6.72
C THR A 217 11.21 -18.34 -5.24
N VAL A 218 11.87 -19.34 -4.65
CA VAL A 218 12.37 -19.25 -3.28
C VAL A 218 13.59 -18.32 -3.29
N ALA A 219 13.55 -17.24 -2.52
CA ALA A 219 14.64 -16.28 -2.43
C ALA A 219 15.63 -16.65 -1.33
N GLU A 220 16.91 -16.39 -1.59
CA GLU A 220 17.94 -16.40 -0.57
C GLU A 220 17.68 -15.29 0.45
N ARG A 221 17.86 -15.60 1.73
CA ARG A 221 17.73 -14.64 2.83
C ARG A 221 18.92 -14.73 3.78
N PRO A 222 19.27 -13.61 4.44
CA PRO A 222 20.08 -13.66 5.65
C PRO A 222 19.58 -14.70 6.67
N GLY A 223 20.54 -15.40 7.27
CA GLY A 223 20.30 -16.39 8.32
C GLY A 223 20.48 -17.83 7.83
N LEU A 224 20.39 -18.76 8.78
CA LEU A 224 20.56 -20.19 8.50
C LEU A 224 19.25 -20.77 7.98
N CYS A 225 19.27 -21.35 6.79
CA CYS A 225 18.18 -22.13 6.21
C CYS A 225 18.65 -23.56 5.89
N ASP A 226 17.69 -24.45 5.67
CA ASP A 226 17.96 -25.76 5.08
C ASP A 226 18.12 -25.67 3.55
N GLY A 227 18.42 -26.80 2.89
CA GLY A 227 18.61 -26.86 1.44
C GLY A 227 17.37 -26.53 0.61
N ALA A 228 16.18 -26.45 1.22
CA ALA A 228 14.93 -26.05 0.57
C ALA A 228 14.52 -24.60 0.89
N GLY A 229 15.39 -23.86 1.59
CA GLY A 229 15.17 -22.46 1.98
C GLY A 229 14.29 -22.27 3.20
N TRP A 230 13.96 -23.33 3.96
CA TRP A 230 13.19 -23.20 5.18
C TRP A 230 14.06 -22.76 6.35
N GLN A 231 13.50 -21.86 7.16
CA GLN A 231 14.00 -21.53 8.48
C GLN A 231 13.00 -22.01 9.54
N TYR A 232 13.48 -22.41 10.71
CA TYR A 232 12.70 -23.07 11.75
C TYR A 232 12.78 -22.31 13.07
N ALA A 233 11.67 -22.29 13.80
CA ALA A 233 11.59 -21.65 15.12
C ALA A 233 10.58 -22.38 16.02
N VAL A 234 10.67 -22.09 17.32
CA VAL A 234 9.66 -22.51 18.30
C VAL A 234 8.38 -21.68 18.16
N ASP A 235 8.43 -20.47 17.61
CA ASP A 235 7.21 -19.69 17.37
C ASP A 235 7.40 -18.71 16.20
N PHE A 236 6.31 -18.12 15.70
CA PHE A 236 6.35 -17.13 14.62
C PHE A 236 6.92 -15.79 15.10
N CYS A 237 8.24 -15.66 15.00
CA CYS A 237 8.97 -14.46 15.35
C CYS A 237 9.21 -13.58 14.11
N VAL A 238 8.94 -12.28 14.20
CA VAL A 238 9.25 -11.34 13.10
C VAL A 238 10.76 -11.20 12.90
N GLY A 239 11.51 -11.06 14.00
CA GLY A 239 12.98 -10.97 13.99
C GLY A 239 13.65 -12.25 13.48
N ASP A 240 14.79 -12.09 12.82
CA ASP A 240 15.54 -13.17 12.14
C ASP A 240 16.45 -13.96 13.10
N ASP A 241 16.70 -13.43 14.29
CA ASP A 241 17.58 -13.97 15.33
C ASP A 241 17.06 -15.28 15.96
N ARG A 242 15.75 -15.52 15.87
CA ARG A 242 15.10 -16.72 16.45
C ARG A 242 14.86 -17.84 15.45
N TRP A 243 15.43 -17.74 14.26
CA TRP A 243 15.26 -18.71 13.18
C TRP A 243 16.56 -19.46 12.90
N GLY A 244 16.46 -20.79 12.78
CA GLY A 244 17.60 -21.66 12.49
C GLY A 244 17.35 -22.63 11.33
N ARG A 245 18.39 -23.38 10.95
CA ARG A 245 18.32 -24.38 9.85
C ARG A 245 17.70 -25.73 10.24
N SER A 246 17.49 -26.00 11.53
CA SER A 246 17.08 -27.32 12.03
C SER A 246 15.63 -27.30 12.50
N SER A 247 14.87 -28.30 12.04
CA SER A 247 13.49 -28.54 12.50
C SER A 247 13.40 -29.18 13.89
N THR A 248 14.52 -29.61 14.48
CA THR A 248 14.54 -30.28 15.78
C THR A 248 13.99 -29.36 16.88
N LEU A 249 12.95 -29.84 17.58
CA LEU A 249 12.21 -29.08 18.60
C LEU A 249 11.54 -27.78 18.11
N CYS A 250 11.45 -27.58 16.79
CA CYS A 250 10.76 -26.46 16.17
C CYS A 250 9.43 -26.94 15.60
N HIS A 251 8.37 -26.15 15.81
CA HIS A 251 7.05 -26.45 15.26
C HIS A 251 6.52 -25.34 14.36
N CYS A 252 7.31 -24.28 14.15
CA CYS A 252 7.07 -23.26 13.14
C CYS A 252 8.20 -23.28 12.12
N ARG A 253 7.85 -23.05 10.86
CA ARG A 253 8.83 -22.80 9.80
C ARG A 253 8.38 -21.67 8.90
N ARG A 254 9.35 -21.02 8.25
CA ARG A 254 9.10 -19.99 7.25
C ARG A 254 10.05 -20.08 6.07
N ARG A 255 9.62 -19.57 4.91
CA ARG A 255 10.43 -19.49 3.69
C ARG A 255 10.09 -18.25 2.90
N LEU A 256 11.10 -17.57 2.34
CA LEU A 256 10.91 -16.37 1.54
C LEU A 256 10.65 -16.75 0.09
N TRP A 257 9.60 -16.18 -0.48
CA TRP A 257 9.32 -16.23 -1.89
C TRP A 257 9.47 -14.85 -2.51
N ARG A 258 9.97 -14.81 -3.74
CA ARG A 258 10.18 -13.60 -4.52
C ARG A 258 9.66 -13.80 -5.95
N CYS A 259 9.04 -12.76 -6.48
CA CYS A 259 8.70 -12.66 -7.90
C CYS A 259 9.03 -11.26 -8.38
N VAL A 260 9.58 -11.15 -9.60
CA VAL A 260 9.80 -9.87 -10.26
C VAL A 260 8.62 -9.63 -11.19
N PHE A 261 7.97 -8.48 -11.05
CA PHE A 261 6.89 -8.05 -11.93
C PHE A 261 7.39 -6.98 -12.88
N THR A 262 6.90 -7.02 -14.12
CA THR A 262 7.16 -6.04 -15.17
C THR A 262 5.88 -5.40 -15.66
N THR A 263 5.92 -4.10 -15.94
CA THR A 263 4.85 -3.37 -16.66
C THR A 263 5.13 -3.30 -18.14
#